data_AF-A0A8S3IWC7-F1
#
_entry.id   AF-A0A8S3IWC7-F1
#
_cell.length_a   1.000
_cell.length_b   1.000
_cell.length_c   1.000
_cell.angle_alpha   90.00
_cell.angle_beta   90.00
_cell.angle_gamma   90.00
#
_symmetry.space_group_name_H-M   'P 1'
#
loop_
_entity.id
_entity.type
_entity.pdbx_description
1 polymer ?
#
loop_
_entity_poly.entity_id
_entity_poly.type
_entity_poly.pdbx_seq_one_letter_code
_entity_poly.pdbx_strand_id
1 'polypeptide(L)'
;LFDLASSTQLWERRAAIVATFAFIKRKDGSTTFELAKKLLDDPEPLIHKATGWMLRETGKKISQKVLTSFLDQYAAQMPRTMLSYAVEHLSVKQRTHYRNLR
;
A
#
# COMPACT_ATOMS: atom_id res chain seq x y z
N LEU A 1 14.31 1.82 -7.61
CA LEU A 1 13.30 1.26 -6.67
C LEU A 1 12.59 0.06 -7.25
N PHE A 2 12.17 0.09 -8.52
CA PHE A 2 11.49 -1.04 -9.17
C PHE A 2 12.35 -2.32 -9.26
N ASP A 3 13.65 -2.19 -9.50
CA ASP A 3 14.58 -3.33 -9.48
C ASP A 3 14.64 -3.97 -8.08
N LEU A 4 14.78 -3.14 -7.04
CA LEU A 4 14.77 -3.60 -5.65
C LEU A 4 13.44 -4.27 -5.28
N ALA A 5 12.31 -3.74 -5.76
CA ALA A 5 10.99 -4.34 -5.56
C ALA A 5 10.81 -5.68 -6.29
N SER A 6 11.68 -5.99 -7.25
CA SER A 6 11.70 -7.27 -7.98
C SER A 6 12.76 -8.25 -7.47
N SER A 7 13.56 -7.83 -6.47
CA SER A 7 14.64 -8.65 -5.92
C SER A 7 14.12 -9.90 -5.21
N THR A 8 14.89 -10.98 -5.26
CA THR A 8 14.64 -12.17 -4.44
C THR A 8 14.81 -11.89 -2.95
N GLN A 9 15.57 -10.85 -2.58
CA GLN A 9 15.85 -10.48 -1.20
C GLN A 9 14.71 -9.66 -0.58
N LEU A 10 14.11 -10.20 0.50
CA LEU A 10 13.01 -9.57 1.24
C LEU A 10 13.32 -8.12 1.63
N TRP A 11 14.51 -7.87 2.17
CA TRP A 11 14.87 -6.54 2.70
C TRP A 11 15.02 -5.49 1.60
N GLU A 12 15.43 -5.88 0.40
CA GLU A 12 15.49 -4.98 -0.76
C GLU A 12 14.09 -4.59 -1.22
N ARG A 13 13.18 -5.56 -1.34
CA ARG A 13 11.78 -5.28 -1.68
C ARG A 13 11.12 -4.40 -0.63
N ARG A 14 11.38 -4.67 0.66
CA ARG A 14 10.88 -3.84 1.77
C ARG A 14 11.44 -2.42 1.71
N ALA A 15 12.75 -2.28 1.48
CA ALA A 15 13.38 -0.98 1.34
C ALA A 15 12.80 -0.20 0.16
N ALA A 16 12.50 -0.88 -0.96
CA ALA A 16 11.92 -0.27 -2.14
C ALA A 16 10.59 0.44 -1.84
N ILE A 17 9.67 -0.24 -1.16
CA ILE A 17 8.36 0.33 -0.83
C ILE A 17 8.46 1.40 0.27
N VAL A 18 9.26 1.17 1.32
CA VAL A 18 9.41 2.14 2.43
C VAL A 18 10.11 3.43 1.96
N ALA A 19 11.07 3.34 1.03
CA ALA A 19 11.74 4.49 0.47
C ALA A 19 10.77 5.47 -0.23
N THR A 20 9.61 4.98 -0.71
CA THR A 20 8.60 5.84 -1.33
C THR A 20 8.02 6.89 -0.36
N PHE A 21 8.20 6.72 0.95
CA PHE A 21 7.80 7.73 1.94
C PHE A 21 8.43 9.10 1.71
N ALA A 22 9.63 9.15 1.09
CA ALA A 22 10.28 10.40 0.70
C ALA A 22 9.46 11.18 -0.35
N PHE A 23 8.82 10.49 -1.29
CA PHE A 23 7.94 11.10 -2.31
C PHE A 23 6.58 11.48 -1.72
N ILE A 24 6.03 10.64 -0.84
CA ILE A 24 4.77 10.93 -0.13
C ILE A 24 4.88 12.25 0.65
N LYS A 25 6.03 12.50 1.30
CA LYS A 25 6.31 13.77 1.99
C LYS A 25 6.30 14.99 1.05
N ARG A 26 6.62 14.79 -0.23
CA ARG A 26 6.57 15.80 -1.30
C ARG A 26 5.23 15.83 -2.05
N LYS A 27 4.19 15.19 -1.48
CA LYS A 27 2.84 15.09 -2.03
C LYS A 27 2.73 14.27 -3.33
N ASP A 28 3.68 13.39 -3.58
CA ASP A 28 3.66 12.47 -4.71
C ASP A 28 3.50 11.02 -4.23
N GLY A 29 2.41 10.38 -4.64
CA GLY A 29 2.10 8.98 -4.32
C GLY A 29 2.27 8.03 -5.51
N SER A 30 2.62 8.53 -6.70
CA SER A 30 2.67 7.75 -7.95
C SER A 30 3.51 6.49 -7.80
N THR A 31 4.76 6.63 -7.36
CA THR A 31 5.68 5.51 -7.15
C THR A 31 5.17 4.53 -6.09
N THR A 32 4.52 5.01 -5.02
CA THR A 32 3.94 4.13 -4.00
C THR A 32 2.83 3.27 -4.59
N PHE A 33 1.95 3.83 -5.41
CA PHE A 33 0.85 3.08 -6.03
C PHE A 33 1.36 2.06 -7.06
N GLU A 34 2.34 2.43 -7.88
CA GLU A 34 2.94 1.51 -8.86
C GLU A 34 3.62 0.33 -8.18
N LEU A 35 4.43 0.59 -7.13
CA LEU A 35 5.04 -0.49 -6.35
C LEU A 35 4.00 -1.30 -5.57
N ALA A 36 2.98 -0.66 -5.00
CA ALA A 36 1.93 -1.36 -4.28
C ALA A 36 1.18 -2.35 -5.18
N LYS A 37 0.89 -1.96 -6.42
CA LYS A 37 0.29 -2.86 -7.43
C LYS A 37 1.19 -4.05 -7.72
N LYS A 38 2.50 -3.83 -7.87
CA LYS A 38 3.47 -4.91 -8.14
C LYS A 38 3.63 -5.87 -6.96
N LEU A 39 3.43 -5.40 -5.74
CA LEU A 39 3.60 -6.17 -4.50
C LEU A 39 2.28 -6.76 -3.97
N LEU A 40 1.21 -6.79 -4.78
CA LEU A 40 -0.07 -7.41 -4.40
C LEU A 40 0.08 -8.91 -4.13
N ASP A 41 0.89 -9.59 -4.94
CA ASP A 41 1.08 -11.04 -4.91
C ASP A 41 2.42 -11.45 -4.25
N ASP A 42 3.06 -10.56 -3.48
CA ASP A 42 4.31 -10.91 -2.78
C ASP A 42 4.03 -12.05 -1.77
N PRO A 43 4.86 -13.10 -1.69
CA PRO A 43 4.61 -14.17 -0.72
C PRO A 43 4.80 -13.71 0.74
N GLU A 44 5.51 -12.60 0.97
CA GLU A 44 5.98 -12.23 2.31
C GLU A 44 5.02 -11.31 3.07
N PRO A 45 4.49 -11.73 4.23
CA PRO A 45 3.61 -10.90 5.05
C PRO A 45 4.25 -9.58 5.52
N LEU A 46 5.59 -9.56 5.67
CA LEU A 46 6.31 -8.35 6.02
C LEU A 46 6.23 -7.30 4.91
N ILE A 47 6.27 -7.71 3.64
CA ILE A 47 6.10 -6.81 2.51
C ILE A 47 4.68 -6.24 2.52
N HIS A 48 3.67 -7.08 2.70
CA HIS A 48 2.28 -6.62 2.84
C HIS A 48 2.07 -5.58 3.94
N LYS A 49 2.69 -5.76 5.12
CA LYS A 49 2.65 -4.75 6.20
C LYS A 49 3.25 -3.43 5.76
N ALA A 50 4.42 -3.45 5.11
CA ALA A 50 5.10 -2.24 4.65
C ALA A 50 4.30 -1.53 3.55
N THR A 51 3.78 -2.29 2.58
CA THR A 51 2.97 -1.74 1.49
C THR A 51 1.67 -1.13 2.00
N GLY A 52 0.95 -1.83 2.89
CA GLY A 52 -0.25 -1.30 3.53
C GLY A 52 0.04 -0.04 4.35
N TRP A 53 1.18 0.01 5.05
CA TRP A 53 1.60 1.22 5.77
C TRP A 53 1.84 2.40 4.80
N MET A 54 2.56 2.19 3.70
CA MET A 54 2.82 3.27 2.74
C MET A 54 1.54 3.77 2.05
N LEU A 55 0.59 2.87 1.72
CA LEU A 55 -0.74 3.26 1.24
C LEU A 55 -1.52 4.07 2.28
N ARG A 56 -1.45 3.72 3.56
CA ARG A 56 -2.04 4.55 4.62
C ARG A 56 -1.41 5.95 4.64
N GLU A 57 -0.09 6.03 4.50
CA GLU A 57 0.60 7.32 4.53
C GLU A 57 0.29 8.19 3.29
N THR A 58 0.04 7.62 2.11
CA THR A 58 -0.48 8.40 0.96
C THR A 58 -1.86 8.99 1.28
N GLY A 59 -2.75 8.20 1.89
CA GLY A 59 -4.06 8.66 2.35
C GLY A 59 -3.99 9.82 3.35
N LYS A 60 -3.13 9.70 4.36
CA LYS A 60 -2.97 10.71 5.42
C LYS A 60 -2.26 11.97 4.95
N LYS A 61 -1.23 11.84 4.11
CA LYS A 61 -0.34 12.96 3.75
C LYS A 61 -0.70 13.62 2.43
N ILE A 62 -1.35 12.94 1.51
CA ILE A 62 -1.72 13.49 0.20
C ILE A 62 -3.21 13.81 0.21
N SER A 63 -4.05 12.77 0.18
CA SER A 63 -5.50 12.89 0.41
C SER A 63 -6.11 11.51 0.60
N GLN A 64 -7.19 11.42 1.37
CA GLN A 64 -7.95 10.17 1.49
C GLN A 64 -8.45 9.70 0.12
N LYS A 65 -8.81 10.63 -0.79
CA LYS A 65 -9.34 10.33 -2.12
C LYS A 65 -8.38 9.49 -2.96
N VAL A 66 -7.08 9.81 -2.96
CA VAL A 66 -6.11 9.03 -3.76
C VAL A 66 -5.95 7.61 -3.24
N LEU A 67 -6.02 7.42 -1.91
CA LEU A 67 -6.01 6.09 -1.33
C LEU A 67 -7.28 5.32 -1.70
N THR A 68 -8.46 5.92 -1.52
CA THR A 68 -9.72 5.22 -1.82
C THR A 68 -9.82 4.86 -3.29
N SER A 69 -9.36 5.72 -4.22
CA SER A 69 -9.32 5.36 -5.64
C SER A 69 -8.45 4.13 -5.94
N PHE A 70 -7.32 3.97 -5.25
CA PHE A 70 -6.51 2.75 -5.36
C PHE A 70 -7.24 1.53 -4.76
N LEU A 71 -7.87 1.70 -3.58
CA LEU A 71 -8.60 0.62 -2.91
C LEU A 71 -9.83 0.18 -3.70
N ASP A 72 -10.57 1.11 -4.31
CA ASP A 72 -11.74 0.80 -5.14
C ASP A 72 -11.37 -0.12 -6.31
N GLN A 73 -10.14 -0.01 -6.82
CA GLN A 73 -9.64 -0.83 -7.91
C GLN A 73 -9.02 -2.17 -7.45
N TYR A 74 -8.32 -2.20 -6.31
CA TYR A 74 -7.46 -3.33 -5.95
C TYR A 74 -7.83 -4.04 -4.64
N ALA A 75 -8.72 -3.50 -3.79
CA ALA A 75 -8.97 -4.05 -2.46
C ALA A 75 -9.43 -5.52 -2.45
N ALA A 76 -10.19 -5.95 -3.46
CA ALA A 76 -10.66 -7.33 -3.60
C ALA A 76 -9.51 -8.33 -3.82
N GLN A 77 -8.41 -7.89 -4.45
CA GLN A 77 -7.22 -8.71 -4.73
C GLN A 77 -6.16 -8.58 -3.63
N MET A 78 -6.27 -7.58 -2.75
CA MET A 78 -5.24 -7.30 -1.75
C MET A 78 -5.12 -8.41 -0.70
N PRO A 79 -3.89 -8.74 -0.27
CA PRO A 79 -3.65 -9.54 0.91
C PRO A 79 -4.29 -8.93 2.15
N ARG A 80 -4.88 -9.76 3.03
CA ARG A 80 -5.60 -9.31 4.25
C ARG A 80 -4.79 -8.32 5.08
N THR A 81 -3.49 -8.60 5.25
CA THR A 81 -2.57 -7.79 6.03
C THR A 81 -2.36 -6.42 5.39
N MET A 82 -2.13 -6.38 4.07
CA MET A 82 -1.93 -5.13 3.35
C MET A 82 -3.17 -4.25 3.43
N LEU A 83 -4.36 -4.82 3.18
CA LEU A 83 -5.62 -4.10 3.25
C LEU A 83 -5.87 -3.57 4.66
N SER A 84 -5.67 -4.41 5.69
CA SER A 84 -5.89 -4.01 7.09
C SER A 84 -5.05 -2.81 7.51
N TYR A 85 -3.79 -2.74 7.09
CA TYR A 85 -2.90 -1.61 7.37
C TYR A 85 -3.29 -0.36 6.58
N ALA A 86 -3.65 -0.51 5.30
CA ALA A 86 -4.05 0.61 4.44
C ALA A 86 -5.28 1.35 4.99
N VAL A 87 -6.28 0.60 5.47
CA VAL A 87 -7.57 1.17 5.91
C VAL A 87 -7.61 1.55 7.39
N GLU A 88 -6.57 1.26 8.19
CA GLU A 88 -6.53 1.44 9.65
C GLU A 88 -7.11 2.77 10.14
N HIS A 89 -6.75 3.86 9.46
CA HIS A 89 -7.09 5.25 9.81
C HIS A 89 -8.43 5.73 9.24
N LEU A 90 -9.10 4.92 8.41
CA LEU A 90 -10.40 5.28 7.84
C LEU A 90 -11.52 5.06 8.86
N SER A 91 -12.68 5.65 8.58
CA SER A 91 -13.89 5.42 9.40
C SER A 91 -14.24 3.93 9.47
N VAL A 92 -14.94 3.53 10.53
CA VAL A 92 -15.43 2.14 10.70
C VAL A 92 -16.22 1.70 9.46
N LYS A 93 -17.11 2.56 8.95
CA LYS A 93 -17.93 2.27 7.76
C LYS A 93 -17.07 1.94 6.53
N GLN A 94 -16.04 2.74 6.25
CA GLN A 94 -15.13 2.51 5.12
C GLN A 94 -14.28 1.26 5.31
N ARG A 95 -13.76 1.03 6.52
CA ARG A 95 -13.00 -0.18 6.84
C ARG A 95 -13.81 -1.45 6.59
N THR A 96 -15.06 -1.47 7.06
CA THR A 96 -15.99 -2.59 6.83
C THR A 96 -16.30 -2.76 5.35
N HIS A 97 -16.57 -1.66 4.63
CA HIS A 97 -16.82 -1.72 3.19
C HIS A 97 -15.68 -2.42 2.44
N TYR A 98 -14.44 -1.94 2.57
CA TYR A 98 -13.31 -2.53 1.85
C TYR A 98 -12.98 -3.95 2.29
N ARG A 99 -13.14 -4.27 3.58
CA ARG A 99 -12.91 -5.64 4.09
C ARG A 99 -13.93 -6.65 3.54
N ASN A 100 -15.12 -6.21 3.15
CA ASN A 100 -16.16 -7.07 2.59
C ASN A 100 -16.00 -7.28 1.07
N LEU A 101 -15.13 -6.53 0.40
CA LEU A 101 -14.84 -6.71 -1.04
C LEU A 101 -13.85 -7.87 -1.30
N ARG A 102 -13.21 -8.38 -0.25
CA ARG A 102 -12.22 -9.45 -0.27
C ARG A 102 -12.76 -10.68 0.43
#